data_AF-A0A7X9S368-F1
#
_entry.id   AF-A0A7X9S368-F1
#
_cell.length_a   1.000
_cell.length_b   1.000
_cell.length_c   1.000
_cell.angle_alpha   90.00
_cell.angle_beta   90.00
_cell.angle_gamma   90.00
#
_symmetry.space_group_name_H-M   'P 1'
#
loop_
_entity.id
_entity.type
_entity.pdbx_description
1 polymer ?
#
loop_
_entity_poly.entity_id
_entity_poly.type
_entity_poly.pdbx_seq_one_letter_code
_entity_poly.pdbx_strand_id
1 'polypeptide(L)'
;MIISNEKQKNAKIILSLSINRITQESKFNVKINDKFIDDISANLALNKFLINMSKEGKKKLISLKEDNEFMCICDSTVNDYNDEAILKEVNLLERLKLLEEYYNIKFKLPDEITQNDYENMFILEKVMNNEVIEGTYDEIMLKIEINREKKQAEKLSEDEIKIDFCCYNEKILLFGQTITFKKKLISLYSAVIENFDRVLNKIKYADDGDVIKVICKPVDTKNNKVEVRYVYK
;
A
#
# COMPACT_ATOMS: atom_id res chain seq x y z
N MET A 1 -40.41 2.24 -17.52
CA MET A 1 -39.46 2.18 -18.66
C MET A 1 -38.07 1.99 -18.09
N ILE A 2 -37.23 1.15 -18.70
CA ILE A 2 -35.85 0.93 -18.25
C ILE A 2 -34.91 1.18 -19.43
N ILE A 3 -33.90 2.04 -19.22
CA ILE A 3 -32.80 2.27 -20.16
C ILE A 3 -31.53 1.76 -19.48
N SER A 4 -30.76 0.90 -20.13
CA SER A 4 -29.52 0.37 -19.56
C SER A 4 -28.45 0.08 -20.59
N ASN A 5 -27.19 0.20 -20.17
CA ASN A 5 -26.02 -0.18 -20.95
C ASN A 5 -25.51 -1.60 -20.66
N GLU A 6 -26.25 -2.43 -19.91
CA GLU A 6 -25.80 -3.78 -19.49
C GLU A 6 -25.39 -4.70 -20.67
N LYS A 7 -26.00 -4.52 -21.84
CA LYS A 7 -25.67 -5.29 -23.05
C LYS A 7 -24.41 -4.79 -23.79
N GLN A 8 -23.82 -3.66 -23.37
CA GLN A 8 -22.61 -3.15 -23.99
C GLN A 8 -21.40 -4.02 -23.61
N LYS A 9 -20.65 -4.45 -24.62
CA LYS A 9 -19.41 -5.21 -24.40
C LYS A 9 -18.38 -4.32 -23.72
N ASN A 10 -17.66 -4.87 -22.73
CA ASN A 10 -16.57 -4.21 -22.02
C ASN A 10 -16.95 -2.94 -21.24
N ALA A 11 -18.24 -2.71 -20.97
CA ALA A 11 -18.66 -1.65 -20.07
C ALA A 11 -18.19 -1.95 -18.63
N LYS A 12 -17.31 -1.11 -18.09
CA LYS A 12 -16.81 -1.22 -16.71
C LYS A 12 -17.89 -0.87 -15.68
N ILE A 13 -18.74 0.10 -16.02
CA ILE A 13 -19.84 0.58 -15.20
C ILE A 13 -21.15 0.21 -15.89
N ILE A 14 -22.05 -0.40 -15.14
CA ILE A 14 -23.42 -0.67 -15.56
C ILE A 14 -24.33 0.40 -14.98
N LEU A 15 -24.94 1.18 -15.87
CA LEU A 15 -25.93 2.20 -15.58
C LEU A 15 -27.30 1.71 -16.03
N SER A 16 -28.30 1.86 -15.16
CA SER A 16 -29.70 1.67 -15.49
C SER A 16 -30.53 2.85 -14.98
N LEU A 17 -31.41 3.36 -15.82
CA LEU A 17 -32.40 4.36 -15.46
C LEU A 17 -33.78 3.71 -15.48
N SER A 18 -34.44 3.69 -14.34
CA SER A 18 -35.81 3.21 -14.18
C SER A 18 -36.75 4.41 -14.02
N ILE A 19 -37.73 4.52 -14.90
CA ILE A 19 -38.77 5.56 -14.86
C ILE A 19 -40.11 4.90 -14.60
N ASN A 20 -40.73 5.22 -13.45
CA ASN A 20 -42.09 4.86 -13.13
C ASN A 20 -43.04 5.86 -13.82
N ARG A 21 -43.85 5.37 -14.77
CA ARG A 21 -44.76 6.25 -15.53
C ARG A 21 -45.98 6.71 -14.74
N ILE A 22 -46.30 6.04 -13.63
CA ILE A 22 -47.46 6.35 -12.79
C ILE A 22 -47.05 7.41 -11.76
N THR A 23 -45.98 7.18 -11.01
CA THR A 23 -45.49 8.11 -9.98
C THR A 23 -44.60 9.21 -10.55
N GLN A 24 -44.16 9.07 -11.82
CA GLN A 24 -43.15 9.92 -12.48
C GLN A 24 -41.75 9.88 -11.81
N GLU A 25 -41.56 8.99 -10.84
CA GLU A 25 -40.27 8.83 -10.18
C GLU A 25 -39.24 8.21 -11.11
N SER A 26 -38.02 8.75 -11.04
CA SER A 26 -36.87 8.30 -11.81
C SER A 26 -35.75 7.88 -10.87
N LYS A 27 -35.23 6.67 -11.03
CA LYS A 27 -34.12 6.12 -10.23
C LYS A 27 -32.99 5.67 -11.13
N PHE A 28 -31.78 6.15 -10.83
CA PHE A 28 -30.55 5.62 -11.39
C PHE A 28 -30.03 4.49 -10.49
N ASN A 29 -29.80 3.32 -11.07
CA ASN A 29 -28.99 2.29 -10.44
C ASN A 29 -27.67 2.18 -11.19
N VAL A 30 -26.58 2.36 -10.45
CA VAL A 30 -25.22 2.31 -10.98
C VAL A 30 -24.48 1.21 -10.24
N LYS A 31 -23.80 0.32 -10.95
CA LYS A 31 -22.96 -0.70 -10.34
C LYS A 31 -21.72 -0.96 -11.18
N ILE A 32 -20.70 -1.55 -10.57
CA ILE A 32 -19.58 -2.10 -11.33
C ILE A 32 -20.05 -3.34 -12.08
N ASN A 33 -19.46 -3.59 -13.24
CA ASN A 33 -19.62 -4.87 -13.92
C ASN A 33 -18.76 -5.92 -13.22
N ASP A 34 -19.34 -7.07 -12.89
CA ASP A 34 -18.70 -8.16 -12.13
C ASP A 34 -17.32 -8.56 -12.69
N LYS A 35 -17.11 -8.43 -14.00
CA LYS A 35 -15.81 -8.72 -14.64
C LYS A 35 -14.68 -7.77 -14.23
N PHE A 36 -15.01 -6.63 -13.65
CA PHE A 36 -14.10 -5.55 -13.27
C PHE A 36 -14.21 -5.21 -11.78
N ILE A 37 -14.89 -6.05 -10.98
CA ILE A 37 -15.11 -5.78 -9.56
C ILE A 37 -13.81 -5.61 -8.78
N ASP A 38 -12.74 -6.29 -9.19
CA ASP A 38 -11.42 -6.17 -8.55
C ASP A 38 -10.50 -5.11 -9.20
N ASP A 39 -10.95 -4.42 -10.26
CA ASP A 39 -10.14 -3.46 -11.02
C ASP A 39 -10.17 -2.08 -10.35
N ILE A 40 -9.01 -1.60 -9.89
CA ILE A 40 -8.90 -0.30 -9.21
C ILE A 40 -9.43 0.84 -10.08
N SER A 41 -9.11 0.85 -11.37
CA SER A 41 -9.50 1.94 -12.27
C SER A 41 -11.01 1.97 -12.53
N ALA A 42 -11.65 0.80 -12.60
CA ALA A 42 -13.09 0.65 -12.75
C ALA A 42 -13.83 1.12 -11.49
N ASN A 43 -13.38 0.68 -10.31
CA ASN A 43 -13.94 1.12 -9.03
C ASN A 43 -13.76 2.63 -8.82
N LEU A 44 -12.57 3.16 -9.14
CA LEU A 44 -12.31 4.60 -9.03
C LEU A 44 -13.22 5.41 -9.97
N ALA A 45 -13.44 4.93 -11.19
CA ALA A 45 -14.35 5.56 -12.15
C ALA A 45 -15.81 5.52 -11.65
N LEU A 46 -16.24 4.39 -11.07
CA LEU A 46 -17.57 4.26 -10.48
C LEU A 46 -17.76 5.25 -9.32
N ASN A 47 -16.83 5.29 -8.38
CA ASN A 47 -16.94 6.15 -7.20
C ASN A 47 -16.93 7.63 -7.57
N LYS A 48 -16.06 8.04 -8.51
CA LYS A 48 -16.09 9.41 -9.07
C LYS A 48 -17.39 9.72 -9.80
N PHE A 49 -17.95 8.75 -10.52
CA PHE A 49 -19.25 8.90 -11.17
C PHE A 49 -20.37 9.08 -10.15
N LEU A 50 -20.41 8.26 -9.09
CA LEU A 50 -21.39 8.36 -8.01
C LEU A 50 -21.32 9.71 -7.29
N ILE A 51 -20.12 10.19 -6.94
CA ILE A 51 -19.92 11.54 -6.35
C ILE A 51 -20.45 12.65 -7.24
N ASN A 52 -20.28 12.53 -8.56
CA ASN A 52 -20.79 13.56 -9.47
C ASN A 52 -22.30 13.45 -9.69
N MET A 53 -22.86 12.25 -9.64
CA MET A 53 -24.30 11.99 -9.79
C MET A 53 -25.11 12.36 -8.54
N SER A 54 -24.51 12.31 -7.35
CA SER A 54 -25.14 12.70 -6.09
C SER A 54 -25.32 14.22 -5.95
N LYS A 55 -24.51 15.02 -6.65
CA LYS A 55 -24.62 16.48 -6.62
C LYS A 55 -25.97 16.96 -7.15
N GLU A 56 -26.45 18.06 -6.57
CA GLU A 56 -27.65 18.75 -7.05
C GLU A 56 -27.49 19.22 -8.49
N GLY A 57 -28.59 19.22 -9.24
CA GLY A 57 -28.60 19.64 -10.64
C GLY A 57 -29.37 18.69 -11.55
N LYS A 58 -29.43 19.06 -12.85
CA LYS A 58 -30.11 18.28 -13.89
C LYS A 58 -29.18 17.24 -14.48
N LYS A 59 -29.68 16.02 -14.64
CA LYS A 59 -28.95 14.90 -15.22
C LYS A 59 -29.41 14.75 -16.67
N LYS A 60 -28.45 14.73 -17.60
CA LYS A 60 -28.73 14.72 -19.04
C LYS A 60 -28.24 13.43 -19.66
N LEU A 61 -29.06 12.84 -20.52
CA LEU A 61 -28.61 11.78 -21.43
C LEU A 61 -28.39 12.39 -22.81
N ILE A 62 -27.16 12.24 -23.29
CA ILE A 62 -26.65 12.84 -24.52
C ILE A 62 -26.30 11.73 -25.50
N SER A 63 -26.72 11.85 -26.75
CA SER A 63 -26.26 11.00 -27.84
C SER A 63 -24.87 11.45 -28.26
N LEU A 64 -23.84 10.64 -28.01
CA LEU A 64 -22.47 10.99 -28.40
C LEU A 64 -22.28 11.05 -29.93
N LYS A 65 -23.13 10.34 -30.70
CA LYS A 65 -23.05 10.34 -32.17
C LYS A 65 -23.62 11.62 -32.77
N GLU A 66 -24.72 12.12 -32.19
CA GLU A 66 -25.47 13.27 -32.70
C GLU A 66 -25.13 14.55 -31.94
N ASP A 67 -24.35 14.45 -30.86
CA ASP A 67 -24.00 15.52 -29.93
C ASP A 67 -25.23 16.32 -29.44
N ASN A 68 -26.33 15.61 -29.18
CA ASN A 68 -27.60 16.20 -28.75
C ASN A 68 -28.11 15.58 -27.45
N GLU A 69 -28.78 16.41 -26.65
CA GLU A 69 -29.51 15.97 -25.46
C GLU A 69 -30.82 15.32 -25.89
N PHE A 70 -31.06 14.07 -25.49
CA PHE A 70 -32.33 13.38 -25.78
C PHE A 70 -33.19 13.16 -24.54
N MET A 71 -32.66 13.37 -23.32
CA MET A 71 -33.44 13.31 -22.09
C MET A 71 -32.82 14.19 -21.00
N CYS A 72 -33.67 14.96 -20.31
CA CYS A 72 -33.33 15.76 -19.14
C CYS A 72 -34.08 15.22 -17.91
N ILE A 73 -33.37 15.00 -16.81
CA ILE A 73 -33.93 14.47 -15.57
C ILE A 73 -33.63 15.49 -14.48
N CYS A 74 -34.69 16.18 -14.03
CA CYS A 74 -34.59 17.22 -13.01
C CYS A 74 -34.46 16.63 -11.61
N ASP A 75 -35.25 15.61 -11.30
CA ASP A 75 -35.27 14.95 -10.00
C ASP A 75 -35.05 13.45 -10.17
N SER A 76 -34.02 12.93 -9.52
CA SER A 76 -33.73 11.50 -9.49
C SER A 76 -32.94 11.14 -8.26
N THR A 77 -33.21 9.97 -7.71
CA THR A 77 -32.32 9.34 -6.74
C THR A 77 -31.29 8.48 -7.46
N VAL A 78 -30.09 8.47 -6.91
CA VAL A 78 -29.03 7.50 -7.19
C VAL A 78 -29.04 6.53 -5.99
N ASN A 79 -28.45 5.33 -6.11
CA ASN A 79 -28.30 4.33 -5.03
C ASN A 79 -28.21 4.90 -3.59
N ASP A 80 -28.52 4.10 -2.57
CA ASP A 80 -28.23 4.47 -1.18
C ASP A 80 -26.75 4.85 -1.06
N TYR A 81 -26.51 6.13 -0.75
CA TYR A 81 -25.26 6.82 -1.01
C TYR A 81 -24.72 7.40 0.30
N ASN A 82 -23.48 7.05 0.63
CA ASN A 82 -22.76 7.62 1.77
C ASN A 82 -21.51 8.32 1.25
N ASP A 83 -21.57 9.66 1.20
CA ASP A 83 -20.49 10.53 0.74
C ASP A 83 -19.15 10.23 1.42
N GLU A 84 -19.14 10.10 2.75
CA GLU A 84 -17.91 9.94 3.50
C GLU A 84 -17.23 8.59 3.22
N ALA A 85 -18.02 7.52 3.09
CA ALA A 85 -17.50 6.19 2.78
C ALA A 85 -16.87 6.17 1.38
N ILE A 86 -17.57 6.74 0.39
CA ILE A 86 -17.09 6.77 -1.00
C ILE A 86 -15.84 7.65 -1.14
N LEU A 87 -15.77 8.79 -0.44
CA LEU A 87 -14.58 9.64 -0.46
C LEU A 87 -13.35 8.93 0.13
N LYS A 88 -13.52 8.18 1.24
CA LYS A 88 -12.43 7.35 1.80
C LYS A 88 -11.96 6.30 0.80
N GLU A 89 -12.89 5.65 0.11
CA GLU A 89 -12.58 4.65 -0.90
C GLU A 89 -11.87 5.26 -2.12
N VAL A 90 -12.31 6.43 -2.60
CA VAL A 90 -11.63 7.17 -3.68
C VAL A 90 -10.18 7.46 -3.30
N ASN A 91 -9.92 7.98 -2.10
CA ASN A 91 -8.57 8.27 -1.65
C ASN A 91 -7.68 7.02 -1.65
N LEU A 92 -8.20 5.89 -1.18
CA LEU A 92 -7.49 4.61 -1.22
C LEU A 92 -7.18 4.17 -2.66
N LEU A 93 -8.18 4.20 -3.54
CA LEU A 93 -8.04 3.78 -4.94
C LEU A 93 -7.08 4.67 -5.73
N GLU A 94 -7.04 5.97 -5.44
CA GLU A 94 -6.08 6.90 -6.04
C GLU A 94 -4.64 6.58 -5.62
N ARG A 95 -4.42 6.31 -4.32
CA ARG A 95 -3.12 5.87 -3.81
C ARG A 95 -2.65 4.59 -4.51
N LEU A 96 -3.51 3.58 -4.58
CA LEU A 96 -3.20 2.32 -5.26
C LEU A 96 -2.91 2.52 -6.75
N LYS A 97 -3.65 3.42 -7.42
CA LYS A 97 -3.42 3.74 -8.83
C LYS A 97 -2.05 4.36 -9.07
N LEU A 98 -1.60 5.27 -8.21
CA LEU A 98 -0.25 5.85 -8.29
C LEU A 98 0.83 4.76 -8.15
N LEU A 99 0.62 3.80 -7.25
CA LEU A 99 1.50 2.65 -7.09
C LEU A 99 1.50 1.76 -8.35
N GLU A 100 0.35 1.45 -8.93
CA GLU A 100 0.26 0.72 -10.21
C GLU A 100 1.10 1.38 -11.31
N GLU A 101 0.99 2.70 -11.44
CA GLU A 101 1.70 3.50 -12.43
C GLU A 101 3.22 3.51 -12.18
N TYR A 102 3.66 3.74 -10.94
CA TYR A 102 5.07 3.81 -10.60
C TYR A 102 5.78 2.45 -10.74
N TYR A 103 5.15 1.39 -10.23
CA TYR A 103 5.72 0.03 -10.24
C TYR A 103 5.44 -0.71 -11.57
N ASN A 104 4.60 -0.15 -12.45
CA ASN A 104 4.16 -0.75 -13.72
C ASN A 104 3.50 -2.13 -13.51
N ILE A 105 2.53 -2.18 -12.61
CA ILE A 105 1.79 -3.40 -12.22
C ILE A 105 0.27 -3.14 -12.21
N LYS A 106 -0.50 -4.23 -12.06
CA LYS A 106 -1.96 -4.17 -11.92
C LYS A 106 -2.39 -4.95 -10.68
N PHE A 107 -2.84 -4.24 -9.65
CA PHE A 107 -3.37 -4.90 -8.46
C PHE A 107 -4.77 -5.44 -8.72
N LYS A 108 -5.17 -6.41 -7.89
CA LYS A 108 -6.56 -6.87 -7.82
C LYS A 108 -7.06 -6.59 -6.41
N LEU A 109 -8.09 -5.76 -6.30
CA LEU A 109 -8.69 -5.46 -5.00
C LEU A 109 -9.11 -6.77 -4.32
N PRO A 110 -8.71 -7.00 -3.06
CA PRO A 110 -9.19 -8.14 -2.31
C PRO A 110 -10.57 -7.83 -1.73
N ASP A 111 -11.28 -8.88 -1.31
CA ASP A 111 -12.53 -8.75 -0.57
C ASP A 111 -12.34 -8.04 0.78
N GLU A 112 -11.18 -8.25 1.42
CA GLU A 112 -10.82 -7.66 2.71
C GLU A 112 -9.39 -7.09 2.66
N ILE A 113 -9.22 -5.90 3.23
CA ILE A 113 -7.92 -5.23 3.35
C ILE A 113 -7.45 -5.37 4.80
N THR A 114 -6.29 -6.01 4.98
CA THR A 114 -5.71 -6.26 6.30
C THR A 114 -4.79 -5.13 6.74
N GLN A 115 -4.45 -5.09 8.04
CA GLN A 115 -3.45 -4.17 8.57
C GLN A 115 -2.09 -4.30 7.84
N ASN A 116 -1.69 -5.52 7.51
CA ASN A 116 -0.46 -5.78 6.76
C ASN A 116 -0.50 -5.21 5.34
N ASP A 117 -1.67 -5.17 4.68
CA ASP A 117 -1.81 -4.52 3.38
C ASP A 117 -1.59 -3.01 3.49
N TYR A 118 -2.10 -2.36 4.53
CA TYR A 118 -1.85 -0.94 4.80
C TYR A 118 -0.37 -0.66 5.06
N GLU A 119 0.31 -1.52 5.82
CA GLU A 119 1.75 -1.43 6.07
C GLU A 119 2.55 -1.58 4.78
N ASN A 120 2.23 -2.59 3.96
CA ASN A 120 2.87 -2.80 2.66
C ASN A 120 2.63 -1.64 1.70
N MET A 121 1.42 -1.10 1.65
CA MET A 121 1.08 0.07 0.86
C MET A 121 1.88 1.31 1.32
N PHE A 122 1.96 1.54 2.63
CA PHE A 122 2.77 2.62 3.21
C PHE A 122 4.25 2.48 2.84
N ILE A 123 4.81 1.27 2.92
CA ILE A 123 6.21 1.04 2.51
C ILE A 123 6.37 1.37 1.02
N LEU A 124 5.48 0.88 0.16
CA LEU A 124 5.55 1.13 -1.29
C LEU A 124 5.47 2.62 -1.64
N GLU A 125 4.64 3.39 -0.93
CA GLU A 125 4.53 4.85 -1.07
C GLU A 125 5.79 5.57 -0.63
N LYS A 126 6.37 5.19 0.53
CA LYS A 126 7.64 5.76 1.00
C LYS A 126 8.73 5.55 -0.03
N VAL A 127 8.80 4.36 -0.62
CA VAL A 127 9.83 4.05 -1.62
C VAL A 127 9.59 4.79 -2.92
N MET A 128 8.34 4.90 -3.37
CA MET A 128 7.95 5.71 -4.54
C MET A 128 8.42 7.16 -4.40
N ASN A 129 8.33 7.73 -3.20
CA ASN A 129 8.72 9.09 -2.88
C ASN A 129 10.21 9.25 -2.49
N ASN A 130 11.00 8.16 -2.55
CA ASN A 130 12.40 8.14 -2.11
C ASN A 130 12.59 8.58 -0.64
N GLU A 131 11.63 8.23 0.22
CA GLU A 131 11.62 8.54 1.63
C GLU A 131 12.18 7.39 2.48
N VAL A 132 12.68 7.75 3.66
CA VAL A 132 13.10 6.78 4.68
C VAL A 132 11.92 6.46 5.58
N ILE A 133 11.81 5.20 5.99
CA ILE A 133 10.88 4.77 7.02
C ILE A 133 11.61 4.87 8.35
N GLU A 134 11.15 5.76 9.21
CA GLU A 134 11.69 5.95 10.55
C GLU A 134 10.86 5.17 11.58
N GLY A 135 11.52 4.67 12.60
CA GLY A 135 10.87 4.01 13.72
C GLY A 135 11.79 3.93 14.93
N THR A 136 11.39 3.10 15.88
CA THR A 136 12.17 2.80 17.07
C THR A 136 12.39 1.30 17.24
N TYR A 137 13.42 0.91 17.97
CA TYR A 137 13.69 -0.50 18.31
C TYR A 137 13.97 -0.66 19.81
N ASP A 138 13.60 -1.81 20.37
CA ASP A 138 13.87 -2.12 21.79
C ASP A 138 15.06 -3.07 21.94
N GLU A 139 15.12 -4.09 21.08
CA GLU A 139 16.16 -5.10 21.09
C GLU A 139 16.31 -5.66 19.67
N ILE A 140 17.55 -5.96 19.27
CA ILE A 140 17.81 -6.76 18.08
C ILE A 140 18.75 -7.92 18.41
N MET A 141 18.41 -9.11 17.90
CA MET A 141 19.27 -10.28 17.97
C MET A 141 19.97 -10.50 16.63
N LEU A 142 21.30 -10.47 16.66
CA LEU A 142 22.17 -10.70 15.53
C LEU A 142 22.83 -12.07 15.63
N LYS A 143 23.05 -12.70 14.48
CA LYS A 143 23.87 -13.90 14.35
C LYS A 143 25.11 -13.54 13.56
N ILE A 144 26.27 -13.69 14.19
CA ILE A 144 27.56 -13.36 13.60
C ILE A 144 28.30 -14.67 13.37
N GLU A 145 28.63 -14.95 12.11
CA GLU A 145 29.55 -16.04 11.75
C GLU A 145 30.99 -15.58 11.98
N ILE A 146 31.77 -16.39 12.68
CA ILE A 146 33.14 -16.09 13.05
C ILE A 146 34.06 -16.29 11.85
N ASN A 147 34.86 -15.25 11.60
CA ASN A 147 35.90 -15.24 10.60
C ASN A 147 37.08 -14.44 11.16
N ARG A 148 38.15 -15.13 11.53
CA ARG A 148 39.36 -14.58 12.14
C ARG A 148 40.06 -13.57 11.23
N GLU A 149 39.99 -13.70 9.91
CA GLU A 149 40.56 -12.71 8.98
C GLU A 149 39.90 -11.33 9.11
N LYS A 150 38.62 -11.30 9.51
CA LYS A 150 37.89 -10.03 9.73
C LYS A 150 38.26 -9.35 11.05
N LYS A 151 39.01 -10.01 11.93
CA LYS A 151 39.44 -9.50 13.25
C LYS A 151 38.27 -8.95 14.07
N GLN A 152 37.16 -9.69 14.12
CA GLN A 152 35.89 -9.21 14.68
C GLN A 152 36.03 -8.79 16.16
N ALA A 153 36.79 -9.53 16.97
CA ALA A 153 37.03 -9.20 18.37
C ALA A 153 37.75 -7.85 18.57
N GLU A 154 38.65 -7.46 17.66
CA GLU A 154 39.38 -6.19 17.71
C GLU A 154 38.49 -5.00 17.29
N LYS A 155 37.43 -5.27 16.53
CA LYS A 155 36.52 -4.26 15.98
C LYS A 155 35.25 -4.07 16.81
N LEU A 156 34.98 -4.97 17.75
CA LEU A 156 33.87 -4.80 18.69
C LEU A 156 34.17 -3.63 19.62
N SER A 157 33.16 -2.80 19.86
CA SER A 157 33.22 -1.68 20.80
C SER A 157 32.24 -1.90 21.93
N GLU A 158 32.63 -1.52 23.14
CA GLU A 158 31.73 -1.42 24.30
C GLU A 158 30.91 -0.12 24.22
N ASP A 159 31.44 0.89 23.54
CA ASP A 159 30.76 2.17 23.31
C ASP A 159 29.58 2.03 22.35
N GLU A 160 28.79 3.09 22.29
CA GLU A 160 27.69 3.26 21.35
C GLU A 160 28.12 3.04 19.89
N ILE A 161 27.39 2.18 19.16
CA ILE A 161 27.63 1.87 17.76
C ILE A 161 26.40 2.12 16.89
N LYS A 162 26.65 2.41 15.61
CA LYS A 162 25.64 2.32 14.55
C LYS A 162 25.74 0.95 13.88
N ILE A 163 24.60 0.29 13.67
CA ILE A 163 24.54 -1.01 12.99
C ILE A 163 23.79 -0.86 11.67
N ASP A 164 24.47 -1.18 10.56
CA ASP A 164 23.89 -1.16 9.22
C ASP A 164 23.72 -2.58 8.67
N PHE A 165 22.51 -2.90 8.22
CA PHE A 165 22.17 -4.14 7.53
C PHE A 165 21.81 -3.87 6.07
N CYS A 166 22.17 -4.80 5.20
CA CYS A 166 21.72 -4.80 3.81
C CYS A 166 21.14 -6.16 3.47
N CYS A 167 19.83 -6.19 3.23
CA CYS A 167 19.13 -7.35 2.67
C CYS A 167 18.96 -7.16 1.16
N TYR A 168 19.00 -8.25 0.40
CA TYR A 168 18.88 -8.23 -1.05
C TYR A 168 17.63 -8.98 -1.49
N ASN A 169 17.04 -8.55 -2.61
CA ASN A 169 15.88 -9.21 -3.22
C ASN A 169 14.68 -9.33 -2.27
N GLU A 170 14.48 -8.34 -1.40
CA GLU A 170 13.34 -8.29 -0.50
C GLU A 170 12.05 -8.14 -1.31
N LYS A 171 10.99 -8.84 -0.90
CA LYS A 171 9.71 -8.85 -1.61
C LYS A 171 8.61 -8.27 -0.74
N ILE A 172 7.80 -7.40 -1.33
CA ILE A 172 6.54 -6.94 -0.74
C ILE A 172 5.41 -7.49 -1.58
N LEU A 173 4.44 -8.09 -0.91
CA LEU A 173 3.22 -8.61 -1.51
C LEU A 173 2.07 -7.66 -1.20
N LEU A 174 1.38 -7.19 -2.24
CA LEU A 174 0.18 -6.38 -2.10
C LEU A 174 -0.80 -6.78 -3.20
N PHE A 175 -2.02 -7.15 -2.81
CA PHE A 175 -3.16 -7.33 -3.73
C PHE A 175 -2.84 -8.21 -4.96
N GLY A 176 -2.25 -9.37 -4.68
CA GLY A 176 -1.88 -10.37 -5.69
C GLY A 176 -0.62 -10.06 -6.50
N GLN A 177 0.07 -8.95 -6.22
CA GLN A 177 1.31 -8.56 -6.87
C GLN A 177 2.51 -8.69 -5.94
N THR A 178 3.67 -8.99 -6.52
CA THR A 178 4.95 -9.08 -5.80
C THR A 178 5.91 -8.03 -6.36
N ILE A 179 6.31 -7.08 -5.52
CA ILE A 179 7.32 -6.07 -5.85
C ILE A 179 8.63 -6.50 -5.20
N THR A 180 9.68 -6.66 -6.01
CA THR A 180 11.03 -7.04 -5.52
C THR A 180 11.94 -5.83 -5.49
N PHE A 181 12.56 -5.58 -4.33
CA PHE A 181 13.55 -4.53 -4.13
C PHE A 181 14.96 -5.09 -4.24
N LYS A 182 15.82 -4.36 -4.93
CA LYS A 182 17.24 -4.69 -5.08
C LYS A 182 17.94 -4.76 -3.74
N LYS A 183 17.67 -3.77 -2.87
CA LYS A 183 18.25 -3.69 -1.53
C LYS A 183 17.24 -3.15 -0.52
N LYS A 184 17.33 -3.62 0.71
CA LYS A 184 16.74 -3.03 1.91
C LYS A 184 17.88 -2.72 2.87
N LEU A 185 18.08 -1.45 3.14
CA LEU A 185 19.06 -0.93 4.08
C LEU A 185 18.36 -0.64 5.39
N ILE A 186 18.89 -1.16 6.49
CA ILE A 186 18.37 -0.92 7.84
C ILE A 186 19.52 -0.34 8.65
N SER A 187 19.32 0.82 9.25
CA SER A 187 20.28 1.50 10.11
C SER A 187 19.72 1.62 11.51
N LEU A 188 20.38 1.00 12.48
CA LEU A 188 20.10 1.15 13.91
C LEU A 188 21.09 2.13 14.50
N TYR A 189 20.59 3.15 15.16
CA TYR A 189 21.39 4.15 15.83
C TYR A 189 21.48 3.84 17.32
N SER A 190 22.56 4.30 17.93
CA SER A 190 22.77 4.25 19.37
C SER A 190 22.66 2.87 20.01
N ALA A 191 23.18 1.84 19.35
CA ALA A 191 23.14 0.47 19.83
C ALA A 191 24.33 0.19 20.78
N VAL A 192 24.09 -0.59 21.82
CA VAL A 192 25.10 -1.17 22.71
C VAL A 192 24.93 -2.69 22.76
N ILE A 193 26.05 -3.40 22.88
CA ILE A 193 26.04 -4.86 22.97
C ILE A 193 25.70 -5.28 24.40
N GLU A 194 24.64 -6.06 24.55
CA GLU A 194 24.28 -6.60 25.85
C GLU A 194 25.29 -7.65 26.31
N ASN A 195 25.77 -7.52 27.56
CA ASN A 195 26.82 -8.37 28.13
C ASN A 195 28.10 -8.38 27.27
N PHE A 196 28.62 -7.20 26.93
CA PHE A 196 29.78 -7.01 26.06
C PHE A 196 30.94 -7.97 26.36
N ASP A 197 31.43 -8.04 27.60
CA ASP A 197 32.54 -8.92 27.98
C ASP A 197 32.27 -10.40 27.66
N ARG A 198 31.04 -10.85 27.86
CA ARG A 198 30.64 -12.23 27.57
C ARG A 198 30.64 -12.47 26.07
N VAL A 199 30.14 -11.52 25.27
CA VAL A 199 30.14 -11.62 23.80
C VAL A 199 31.57 -11.59 23.27
N LEU A 200 32.41 -10.66 23.76
CA LEU A 200 33.81 -10.54 23.38
C LEU A 200 34.58 -11.84 23.65
N ASN A 201 34.41 -12.43 24.84
CA ASN A 201 35.04 -13.70 25.17
C ASN A 201 34.55 -14.83 24.26
N LYS A 202 33.25 -14.92 23.97
CA LYS A 202 32.74 -15.93 23.03
C LYS A 202 33.37 -15.79 21.65
N ILE A 203 33.52 -14.56 21.13
CA ILE A 203 34.15 -14.32 19.82
C ILE A 203 35.64 -14.73 19.84
N LYS A 204 36.37 -14.44 20.93
CA LYS A 204 37.80 -14.77 21.06
C LYS A 204 38.09 -16.27 21.08
N TYR A 205 37.21 -17.06 21.67
CA TYR A 205 37.41 -18.51 21.83
C TYR A 205 36.67 -19.37 20.80
N ALA A 206 35.90 -18.75 19.90
CA ALA A 206 35.20 -19.46 18.84
C ALA A 206 36.13 -19.82 17.67
N ASP A 207 35.76 -20.88 16.96
CA ASP A 207 36.42 -21.32 15.74
C ASP A 207 35.80 -20.68 14.50
N ASP A 208 36.56 -20.63 13.40
CA ASP A 208 36.05 -20.09 12.14
C ASP A 208 34.84 -20.89 11.66
N GLY A 209 33.79 -20.18 11.25
CA GLY A 209 32.50 -20.75 10.87
C GLY A 209 31.50 -20.92 12.04
N ASP A 210 31.92 -20.74 13.30
CA ASP A 210 30.99 -20.73 14.43
C ASP A 210 30.01 -19.55 14.33
N VAL A 211 28.76 -19.76 14.78
CA VAL A 211 27.73 -18.71 14.77
C VAL A 211 27.42 -18.27 16.19
N ILE A 212 27.72 -17.01 16.50
CA ILE A 212 27.49 -16.40 17.80
C ILE A 212 26.27 -15.49 17.74
N LYS A 213 25.36 -15.65 18.71
CA LYS A 213 24.24 -14.73 18.92
C LYS A 213 24.70 -13.52 19.74
N VAL A 214 24.43 -12.33 19.23
CA VAL A 214 24.70 -11.05 19.87
C VAL A 214 23.39 -10.29 20.01
N ILE A 215 23.10 -9.79 21.20
CA ILE A 215 21.93 -8.97 21.46
C ILE A 215 22.41 -7.53 21.55
N CYS A 216 21.75 -6.63 20.82
CA CYS A 216 22.00 -5.20 20.89
C CYS A 216 20.73 -4.47 21.35
N LYS A 217 20.92 -3.46 22.20
CA LYS A 217 19.85 -2.61 22.75
C LYS A 217 20.21 -1.15 22.53
N PRO A 218 19.23 -0.25 22.46
CA PRO A 218 19.54 1.18 22.44
C PRO A 218 20.16 1.61 23.78
N VAL A 219 21.05 2.60 23.76
CA VAL A 219 21.66 3.21 24.96
C VAL A 219 20.58 3.68 25.94
N ASP A 220 19.53 4.31 25.41
CA ASP A 220 18.36 4.72 26.15
C ASP A 220 17.11 4.72 25.24
N THR A 221 15.93 4.87 25.85
CA THR A 221 14.65 4.88 25.13
C THR A 221 14.39 6.16 24.34
N LYS A 222 15.22 7.20 24.46
CA LYS A 222 15.11 8.47 23.73
C LYS A 222 15.92 8.45 22.43
N ASN A 223 16.95 7.60 22.34
CA ASN A 223 17.88 7.52 21.21
C ASN A 223 17.75 6.20 20.42
N ASN A 224 16.62 5.51 20.49
CA ASN A 224 16.42 4.19 19.90
C ASN A 224 15.98 4.20 18.42
N LYS A 225 16.54 5.10 17.61
CA LYS A 225 16.14 5.32 16.21
C LYS A 225 16.49 4.12 15.31
N VAL A 226 15.54 3.71 14.48
CA VAL A 226 15.77 2.86 13.30
C VAL A 226 15.36 3.60 12.02
N GLU A 227 16.16 3.45 10.98
CA GLU A 227 15.85 3.90 9.63
C GLU A 227 15.84 2.70 8.67
N VAL A 228 14.80 2.60 7.86
CA VAL A 228 14.69 1.59 6.80
C VAL A 228 14.54 2.29 5.46
N ARG A 229 15.41 1.95 4.51
CA ARG A 229 15.38 2.44 3.14
C ARG A 229 15.36 1.26 2.17
N TYR A 230 14.40 1.25 1.26
CA TYR A 230 14.40 0.29 0.16
C TYR A 230 14.94 0.94 -1.11
N VAL A 231 15.60 0.13 -1.94
CA VAL A 231 16.13 0.50 -3.24
C VAL A 231 15.43 -0.37 -4.28
N TYR A 232 14.57 0.24 -5.09
CA TYR A 232 13.77 -0.48 -6.09
C TYR A 232 14.55 -0.75 -7.40
N LYS A 233 15.33 0.22 -7.90
CA LYS A 233 16.14 0.13 -9.14
C LYS A 233 17.62 0.40 -8.84
#